data_AF-K1ZIE3-F1
#
_entry.id   AF-K1ZIE3-F1
#
_cell.length_a   1.000
_cell.length_b   1.000
_cell.length_c   1.000
_cell.angle_alpha   90.00
_cell.angle_beta   90.00
_cell.angle_gamma   90.00
#
_symmetry.space_group_name_H-M   'P 1'
#
loop_
_entity.id
_entity.type
_entity.pdbx_description
1 polymer ?
#
loop_
_entity_poly.entity_id
_entity_poly.type
_entity_poly.pdbx_seq_one_letter_code
_entity_poly.pdbx_strand_id
1 'polypeptide(L)'
;MSKYNNYDAAIAASKSHNILFENDRVRVLEVTIAPGEKEPLHMHPYKSITIVANPATLKYFNEAGDLISEVEVHGTSWTEPVELHSTENVGNTPFHGYRVELKD
;
A
#
# COMPACT_ATOMS: atom_id res chain seq x y z
N MET A 1 22.16 -5.45 5.06
CA MET A 1 20.92 -4.65 4.91
C MET A 1 20.51 -4.77 3.45
N SER A 2 19.37 -5.41 3.22
CA SER A 2 18.97 -5.99 1.93
C SER A 2 18.75 -4.93 0.85
N LYS A 3 18.95 -5.30 -0.43
CA LYS A 3 18.75 -4.44 -1.63
C LYS A 3 17.38 -3.76 -1.69
N TYR A 4 16.42 -4.25 -0.91
CA TYR A 4 15.00 -3.88 -0.95
C TYR A 4 14.60 -2.73 -0.04
N ASN A 5 15.51 -2.17 0.77
CA ASN A 5 15.15 -1.08 1.68
C ASN A 5 14.65 0.17 0.93
N ASN A 6 15.14 0.43 -0.28
CA ASN A 6 14.70 1.57 -1.09
C ASN A 6 13.29 1.39 -1.69
N TYR A 7 12.76 0.17 -1.70
CA TYR A 7 11.43 -0.15 -2.22
C TYR A 7 10.37 -0.23 -1.12
N ASP A 8 10.73 -0.05 0.15
CA ASP A 8 9.73 0.05 1.22
C ASP A 8 8.73 1.16 0.88
N ALA A 9 7.43 0.87 1.05
CA ALA A 9 6.35 1.79 0.70
C ALA A 9 6.52 3.19 1.31
N ALA A 10 6.99 3.28 2.55
CA ALA A 10 7.20 4.56 3.22
C ALA A 10 8.36 5.39 2.62
N ILE A 11 9.22 4.77 1.82
CA ILE A 11 10.32 5.43 1.11
C ILE A 11 9.95 5.65 -0.36
N ALA A 12 9.69 4.57 -1.09
CA ALA A 12 9.44 4.58 -2.53
C ALA A 12 8.13 5.28 -2.90
N ALA A 13 7.07 5.06 -2.10
CA ALA A 13 5.73 5.61 -2.31
C ALA A 13 5.37 6.63 -1.21
N SER A 14 6.36 7.38 -0.72
CA SER A 14 6.20 8.36 0.37
C SER A 14 5.17 9.48 0.14
N LYS A 15 4.72 9.69 -1.11
CA LYS A 15 3.62 10.63 -1.40
C LYS A 15 2.24 10.09 -1.01
N SER A 16 2.06 8.77 -1.03
CA SER A 16 0.81 8.12 -0.66
C SER A 16 0.89 7.42 0.70
N HIS A 17 2.09 7.05 1.16
CA HIS A 17 2.31 6.32 2.41
C HIS A 17 2.97 7.22 3.46
N ASN A 18 2.19 7.66 4.44
CA ASN A 18 2.67 8.46 5.56
C ASN A 18 2.79 7.62 6.85
N ILE A 19 3.92 7.71 7.55
CA ILE A 19 4.12 7.01 8.83
C ILE A 19 3.43 7.81 9.94
N LEU A 20 2.36 7.25 10.51
CA LEU A 20 1.67 7.85 11.66
C LEU A 20 2.30 7.42 12.99
N PHE A 21 2.80 6.20 13.06
CA PHE A 21 3.44 5.64 14.25
C PHE A 21 4.40 4.51 13.86
N GLU A 22 5.52 4.40 14.57
CA GLU A 22 6.46 3.31 14.37
C GLU A 22 7.23 2.99 15.65
N ASN A 23 7.33 1.69 15.97
CA ASN A 23 8.25 1.16 16.98
C ASN A 23 8.85 -0.17 16.50
N ASP A 24 9.49 -0.91 17.42
CA ASP A 24 10.17 -2.18 17.10
C ASP A 24 9.22 -3.33 16.72
N ARG A 25 7.92 -3.22 17.00
CA ARG A 25 6.93 -4.28 16.76
C ARG A 25 5.92 -3.94 15.67
N VAL A 26 5.57 -2.66 15.53
CA VAL A 26 4.48 -2.24 14.65
C VAL A 26 4.83 -0.94 13.93
N ARG A 27 4.37 -0.83 12.68
CA ARG A 27 4.31 0.42 11.92
C ARG A 27 2.87 0.67 11.50
N VAL A 28 2.39 1.90 11.67
CA VAL A 28 1.08 2.34 11.19
C VAL A 28 1.30 3.35 10.08
N LEU A 29 0.82 2.98 8.89
CA LEU A 29 0.83 3.84 7.72
C LEU A 29 -0.59 4.37 7.47
N GLU A 30 -0.69 5.65 7.15
CA GLU A 30 -1.82 6.19 6.39
C GLU A 30 -1.51 6.05 4.90
N VAL A 31 -2.47 5.54 4.14
CA VAL A 31 -2.38 5.36 2.69
C VAL A 31 -3.47 6.18 2.03
N THR A 32 -3.07 7.13 1.18
CA THR A 32 -4.00 7.95 0.38
C THR A 32 -3.59 7.95 -1.09
N ILE A 33 -4.53 7.64 -1.99
CA ILE A 33 -4.30 7.65 -3.44
C ILE A 33 -5.44 8.43 -4.10
N ALA A 34 -5.15 9.59 -4.69
CA ALA A 34 -6.16 10.40 -5.35
C ALA A 34 -6.68 9.73 -6.65
N PRO A 35 -7.89 10.09 -7.15
CA PRO A 35 -8.39 9.59 -8.43
C PRO A 35 -7.39 9.84 -9.56
N GLY A 36 -7.07 8.79 -10.32
CA GLY A 36 -6.11 8.82 -11.43
C GLY A 36 -4.63 8.79 -11.03
N GLU A 37 -4.31 8.81 -9.74
CA GLU A 37 -2.92 8.68 -9.29
C GLU A 37 -2.45 7.22 -9.29
N LYS A 38 -1.19 7.04 -9.65
CA LYS A 38 -0.49 5.75 -9.61
C LYS A 38 0.72 5.83 -8.70
N GLU A 39 0.75 4.94 -7.72
CA GLU A 39 1.90 4.77 -6.84
C GLU A 39 3.09 4.20 -7.64
N PRO A 40 4.32 4.63 -7.32
CA PRO A 40 5.51 4.03 -7.91
C PRO A 40 5.69 2.59 -7.43
N LEU A 41 6.59 1.85 -8.07
CA LEU A 41 6.93 0.49 -7.67
C LEU A 41 7.45 0.47 -6.22
N HIS A 42 6.79 -0.29 -5.36
CA HIS A 42 7.10 -0.41 -3.94
C HIS A 42 6.70 -1.79 -3.41
N MET A 43 7.03 -2.07 -2.15
CA MET A 43 6.67 -3.30 -1.47
C MET A 43 6.30 -3.06 -0.01
N HIS A 44 5.64 -4.05 0.59
CA HIS A 44 5.34 -4.11 2.02
C HIS A 44 6.00 -5.35 2.62
N PRO A 45 7.14 -5.22 3.32
CA PRO A 45 7.90 -6.38 3.80
C PRO A 45 7.22 -7.10 4.98
N TYR A 46 6.18 -6.50 5.55
CA TYR A 46 5.51 -6.96 6.75
C TYR A 46 4.08 -7.42 6.45
N LYS A 47 3.66 -8.47 7.14
CA LYS A 47 2.25 -8.85 7.25
C LYS A 47 1.46 -7.70 7.88
N SER A 48 0.20 -7.53 7.51
CA SER A 48 -0.55 -6.35 7.93
C SER A 48 -2.05 -6.56 8.04
N ILE A 49 -2.68 -5.68 8.81
CA ILE A 49 -4.12 -5.40 8.71
C ILE A 49 -4.31 -4.07 7.98
N THR A 50 -5.13 -4.05 6.94
CA THR A 50 -5.57 -2.80 6.28
C THR A 50 -7.00 -2.49 6.70
N ILE A 51 -7.26 -1.25 7.12
CA ILE A 51 -8.58 -0.72 7.47
C ILE A 51 -8.90 0.39 6.48
N VAL A 52 -9.94 0.21 5.67
CA VAL A 52 -10.34 1.20 4.66
C VAL A 52 -11.29 2.22 5.27
N ALA A 53 -10.89 3.49 5.23
CA ALA A 53 -11.69 4.62 5.67
C ALA A 53 -12.53 5.20 4.54
N ASN A 54 -11.98 5.26 3.31
CA ASN A 54 -12.71 5.63 2.10
C ASN A 54 -12.39 4.62 0.97
N PRO A 55 -13.39 3.89 0.46
CA PRO A 55 -13.18 2.89 -0.59
C PRO A 55 -12.93 3.52 -1.97
N ALA A 56 -12.24 2.78 -2.82
CA ALA A 56 -12.01 3.13 -4.22
C ALA A 56 -11.69 1.88 -5.06
N THR A 57 -11.87 1.97 -6.38
CA THR A 57 -11.44 0.92 -7.32
C THR A 57 -9.96 1.07 -7.61
N LEU A 58 -9.17 0.06 -7.23
CA LEU A 58 -7.73 0.03 -7.40
C LEU A 58 -7.33 -1.04 -8.43
N LYS A 59 -6.37 -0.70 -9.29
CA LYS A 59 -5.62 -1.64 -10.13
C LYS A 59 -4.27 -1.94 -9.51
N TYR A 60 -3.91 -3.21 -9.48
CA TYR A 60 -2.62 -3.70 -8.99
C TYR A 60 -1.78 -4.24 -10.13
N PHE A 61 -0.52 -3.85 -10.19
CA PHE A 61 0.43 -4.25 -11.21
C PHE A 61 1.64 -4.96 -10.58
N ASN A 62 2.16 -6.01 -11.22
CA ASN A 62 3.39 -6.69 -10.77
C ASN A 62 4.65 -5.85 -11.08
N GLU A 63 5.83 -6.35 -10.69
CA GLU A 63 7.13 -5.71 -10.99
C GLU A 63 7.37 -5.50 -12.50
N ALA A 64 6.87 -6.38 -13.36
CA ALA A 64 6.98 -6.24 -14.82
C ALA A 64 6.00 -5.20 -15.40
N GLY A 65 5.03 -4.72 -14.62
CA GLY A 65 3.99 -3.80 -15.05
C GLY A 65 2.72 -4.46 -15.57
N ASP A 66 2.59 -5.78 -15.47
CA ASP A 66 1.36 -6.49 -15.87
C ASP A 66 0.26 -6.29 -14.83
N LEU A 67 -0.98 -6.12 -15.30
CA LEU A 67 -2.16 -6.04 -14.44
C LEU A 67 -2.43 -7.39 -13.76
N ILE A 68 -2.47 -7.39 -12.43
CA ILE A 68 -2.79 -8.57 -11.62
C ILE A 68 -4.29 -8.60 -11.26
N SER A 69 -4.84 -7.44 -10.90
CA SER A 69 -6.24 -7.33 -10.48
C SER A 69 -6.77 -5.91 -10.59
N GLU A 70 -8.10 -5.80 -10.69
CA GLU A 70 -8.88 -4.57 -10.55
C GLU A 70 -10.03 -4.87 -9.59
N VAL A 71 -10.11 -4.13 -8.48
CA VAL A 71 -11.07 -4.42 -7.41
C VAL A 71 -11.43 -3.16 -6.65
N GLU A 72 -12.69 -3.05 -6.24
CA GLU A 72 -13.07 -2.05 -5.24
C GLU A 72 -12.59 -2.49 -3.86
N VAL A 73 -11.67 -1.72 -3.29
CA VAL A 73 -11.08 -2.03 -1.98
C VAL A 73 -11.92 -1.37 -0.89
N HIS A 74 -12.45 -2.18 0.02
CA HIS A 74 -13.27 -1.73 1.15
C HIS A 74 -13.10 -2.63 2.37
N GLY A 75 -13.63 -2.20 3.52
CA GLY A 75 -13.68 -3.00 4.74
C GLY A 75 -12.33 -3.14 5.45
N THR A 76 -12.08 -4.31 6.03
CA THR A 76 -10.84 -4.62 6.75
C THR A 76 -10.32 -5.98 6.31
N SER A 77 -9.02 -6.08 6.04
CA SER A 77 -8.40 -7.29 5.52
C SER A 77 -7.03 -7.57 6.16
N TRP A 78 -6.70 -8.85 6.26
CA TRP A 78 -5.33 -9.32 6.52
C TRP A 78 -4.59 -9.49 5.19
N THR A 79 -3.30 -9.19 5.18
CA THR A 79 -2.43 -9.44 4.02
C THR A 79 -1.07 -9.92 4.49
N GLU A 80 -0.56 -10.97 3.83
CA GLU A 80 0.85 -11.37 3.92
C GLU A 80 1.78 -10.26 3.38
N PRO A 81 3.11 -10.35 3.57
CA PRO A 81 4.04 -9.44 2.91
C PRO A 81 3.74 -9.33 1.41
N VAL A 82 3.71 -8.10 0.92
CA VAL A 82 3.38 -7.81 -0.47
C VAL A 82 4.67 -7.50 -1.19
N GLU A 83 5.00 -8.30 -2.19
CA GLU A 83 6.16 -8.11 -3.06
C GLU A 83 6.06 -6.81 -3.88
N LEU A 84 7.08 -6.56 -4.71
CA LEU A 84 7.12 -5.39 -5.58
C LEU A 84 5.87 -5.28 -6.46
N HIS A 85 5.15 -4.18 -6.31
CA HIS A 85 3.94 -3.87 -7.06
C HIS A 85 3.75 -2.36 -7.21
N SER A 86 2.84 -1.96 -8.10
CA SER A 86 2.32 -0.59 -8.19
C SER A 86 0.81 -0.63 -8.08
N THR A 87 0.22 0.44 -7.55
CA THR A 87 -1.22 0.56 -7.38
C THR A 87 -1.71 1.83 -8.06
N GLU A 88 -2.83 1.75 -8.76
CA GLU A 88 -3.46 2.90 -9.42
C GLU A 88 -4.91 3.02 -8.98
N ASN A 89 -5.33 4.22 -8.58
CA ASN A 89 -6.73 4.48 -8.30
C ASN A 89 -7.46 4.86 -9.58
N VAL A 90 -8.29 3.94 -10.08
CA VAL A 90 -9.13 4.14 -11.28
C VAL A 90 -10.57 4.52 -10.94
N GLY A 91 -10.87 4.70 -9.65
CA GLY A 91 -12.15 5.20 -9.17
C GLY A 91 -12.28 6.73 -9.26
N ASN A 92 -13.43 7.24 -8.82
CA ASN A 92 -13.74 8.67 -8.82
C ASN A 92 -13.56 9.35 -7.45
N THR A 93 -13.17 8.59 -6.42
CA THR A 93 -12.95 9.06 -5.05
C THR A 93 -11.52 8.70 -4.61
N PRO A 94 -10.89 9.49 -3.73
CA PRO A 94 -9.58 9.14 -3.21
C PRO A 94 -9.68 7.84 -2.39
N PHE A 95 -8.78 6.89 -2.60
CA PHE A 95 -8.61 5.81 -1.64
C PHE A 95 -8.04 6.40 -0.34
N HIS A 96 -8.58 5.98 0.81
CA HIS A 96 -8.02 6.31 2.12
C HIS A 96 -8.09 5.09 3.03
N GLY A 97 -6.95 4.69 3.58
CA GLY A 97 -6.88 3.57 4.51
C GLY A 97 -5.73 3.68 5.48
N TYR A 98 -5.78 2.86 6.53
CA TYR A 98 -4.72 2.69 7.49
C TYR A 98 -4.18 1.27 7.38
N ARG A 99 -2.86 1.13 7.25
CA ARG A 99 -2.19 -0.17 7.21
C ARG A 99 -1.36 -0.33 8.48
N VAL A 100 -1.70 -1.34 9.28
CA VAL A 100 -1.00 -1.73 10.50
C VAL A 100 -0.09 -2.90 10.16
N GLU A 101 1.21 -2.64 10.06
CA GLU A 101 2.24 -3.59 9.68
C GLU A 101 2.95 -4.16 10.91
N LEU A 102 3.08 -5.48 10.96
CA LEU A 102 3.65 -6.25 12.08
C LEU A 102 5.07 -6.71 11.73
N LYS A 103 6.06 -6.28 12.50
CA LYS A 103 7.51 -6.42 12.19
C LYS A 103 8.14 -7.74 12.64
N ASP A 104 7.36 -8.56 13.33
CA ASP A 104 7.69 -9.84 13.93
C ASP A 104 7.67 -11.03 12.96
#